data_AF-A0A2S8F1G2-F1
#
_entry.id   AF-A0A2S8F1G2-F1
#
_cell.length_a   1.000
_cell.length_b   1.000
_cell.length_c   1.000
_cell.angle_alpha   90.00
_cell.angle_beta   90.00
_cell.angle_gamma   90.00
#
_symmetry.space_group_name_H-M   'P 1'
#
loop_
_entity.id
_entity.type
_entity.pdbx_description
1 polymer ?
#
loop_
_entity_poly.entity_id
_entity_poly.type
_entity_poly.pdbx_seq_one_letter_code
_entity_poly.pdbx_strand_id
1 'polypeptide(L)'
;MILSPNVPVFRADDGSLLGQPYLLSIVTSPAVNAGAVVENEPQLAAEIEPVMATRISKLLKLASAKGFQHLILGAWGCGVFRNDPAMIAQFFAEALKDGGAYEDQFASVTFAVMDGTDSESIIEPFRAQFQ
;
A
#
# COMPACT_ATOMS: atom_id res chain seq x y z
N MET A 1 -3.32 -5.50 -12.14
CA MET A 1 -2.51 -4.30 -11.82
C MET A 1 -2.31 -3.51 -13.09
N ILE A 2 -2.37 -2.18 -13.02
CA ILE A 2 -2.12 -1.26 -14.13
C ILE A 2 -0.99 -0.32 -13.71
N LEU A 3 0.05 -0.18 -14.52
CA LEU A 3 1.11 0.81 -14.35
C LEU A 3 0.83 1.98 -15.29
N SER A 4 0.62 3.16 -14.73
CA SER A 4 0.37 4.40 -15.46
C SER A 4 1.60 5.31 -15.31
N PRO A 5 2.49 5.39 -16.32
CA PRO A 5 3.66 6.25 -16.25
C PRO A 5 3.30 7.72 -16.48
N ASN A 6 4.10 8.63 -15.92
CA ASN A 6 4.04 10.08 -16.18
C ASN A 6 2.65 10.72 -15.94
N VAL A 7 1.97 10.31 -14.87
CA VAL A 7 0.67 10.90 -14.48
C VAL A 7 0.92 12.29 -13.88
N PRO A 8 0.28 13.36 -14.40
CA PRO A 8 0.41 14.69 -13.84
C PRO A 8 -0.42 14.84 -12.57
N VAL A 9 0.24 15.26 -11.49
CA VAL A 9 -0.42 15.82 -10.31
C VAL A 9 -0.36 17.34 -10.42
N PHE A 10 -1.53 17.96 -10.45
CA PHE A 10 -1.71 19.38 -10.76
C PHE A 10 -2.53 20.12 -9.69
N ARG A 11 -2.92 19.45 -8.60
CA ARG A 11 -3.60 20.04 -7.46
C ARG A 11 -2.94 19.64 -6.14
N ALA A 12 -2.99 20.54 -5.16
CA ALA A 12 -2.63 20.26 -3.78
C ALA A 12 -3.80 19.62 -3.02
N ASP A 13 -3.56 19.21 -1.77
CA ASP A 13 -4.54 18.54 -0.92
C ASP A 13 -5.77 19.42 -0.62
N ASP A 14 -5.61 20.75 -0.59
CA ASP A 14 -6.70 21.72 -0.43
C ASP A 14 -7.50 21.96 -1.74
N GLY A 15 -7.13 21.27 -2.83
CA GLY A 15 -7.76 21.36 -4.14
C GLY A 15 -7.27 22.53 -5.01
N SER A 16 -6.39 23.40 -4.50
CA SER A 16 -5.80 24.50 -5.27
C SER A 16 -4.94 23.97 -6.43
N LEU A 17 -4.84 24.74 -7.52
CA LEU A 17 -3.96 24.38 -8.65
C LEU A 17 -2.50 24.66 -8.28
N LEU A 18 -1.62 23.73 -8.63
CA LEU A 18 -0.18 23.91 -8.51
C LEU A 18 0.33 24.86 -9.60
N GLY A 19 1.29 25.73 -9.26
CA GLY A 19 1.94 26.60 -10.24
C GLY A 19 2.69 25.83 -11.34
N GLN A 20 3.16 24.62 -11.03
CA GLN A 20 3.72 23.68 -11.99
C GLN A 20 3.33 22.24 -11.59
N PRO A 21 2.70 21.46 -12.48
CA PRO A 21 2.44 20.05 -12.23
C PRO A 21 3.74 19.25 -12.12
N TYR A 22 3.72 18.19 -11.31
CA TYR A 22 4.78 17.19 -11.25
C TYR A 22 4.27 15.83 -11.72
N LEU A 23 5.18 14.97 -12.15
CA LEU A 23 4.86 13.67 -12.73
C LEU A 23 5.22 12.53 -11.75
N LEU A 24 4.34 11.54 -11.67
CA LEU A 24 4.59 10.27 -10.97
C LEU A 24 4.13 9.09 -11.81
N SER A 25 4.73 7.93 -11.56
CA SER A 25 4.17 6.67 -12.02
C SER A 25 3.23 6.11 -10.97
N ILE A 26 2.01 5.74 -11.37
CA ILE A 26 0.98 5.21 -10.47
C ILE A 26 0.75 3.74 -10.78
N VAL A 27 0.85 2.90 -9.74
CA VAL A 27 0.41 1.49 -9.81
C VAL A 27 -1.00 1.40 -9.24
N THR A 28 -1.96 0.98 -10.06
CA THR A 28 -3.34 0.70 -9.62
C THR A 28 -3.53 -0.80 -9.44
N SER A 29 -3.89 -1.20 -8.22
CA SER A 29 -4.22 -2.58 -7.86
C SER A 29 -5.28 -2.58 -6.76
N PRO A 30 -6.39 -3.35 -6.89
CA PRO A 30 -7.35 -3.45 -5.80
C PRO A 30 -6.76 -4.30 -4.66
N ALA A 31 -6.96 -3.87 -3.41
CA ALA A 31 -6.84 -4.76 -2.26
C ALA A 31 -8.01 -5.76 -2.26
N VAL A 32 -7.94 -6.80 -1.42
CA VAL A 32 -9.12 -7.65 -1.17
C VAL A 32 -10.16 -6.81 -0.44
N ASN A 33 -11.42 -6.88 -0.84
CA ASN A 33 -12.51 -6.30 -0.05
C ASN A 33 -12.86 -7.28 1.08
N ALA A 34 -12.06 -7.29 2.14
CA ALA A 34 -12.18 -8.21 3.26
C ALA A 34 -13.57 -8.13 3.92
N GLY A 35 -14.12 -6.92 4.05
CA GLY A 35 -15.49 -6.74 4.55
C GLY A 35 -16.53 -7.48 3.72
N ALA A 36 -16.48 -7.34 2.39
CA ALA A 36 -17.41 -8.04 1.51
C ALA A 36 -17.19 -9.56 1.49
N VAL A 37 -15.95 -10.04 1.60
CA VAL A 37 -15.66 -11.48 1.68
C VAL A 37 -16.24 -12.06 2.96
N VAL A 38 -15.99 -11.45 4.12
CA VAL A 38 -16.51 -11.93 5.41
C VAL A 38 -18.04 -11.95 5.43
N GLU A 39 -18.69 -10.96 4.80
CA GLU A 39 -20.15 -10.84 4.79
C GLU A 39 -20.83 -11.78 3.79
N ASN A 40 -20.30 -11.89 2.56
CA ASN A 40 -20.99 -12.57 1.46
C ASN A 40 -20.41 -13.95 1.12
N GLU A 41 -19.13 -14.18 1.43
CA GLU A 41 -18.39 -15.39 1.09
C GLU A 41 -17.49 -15.85 2.26
N PRO A 42 -18.05 -16.06 3.48
CA PRO A 42 -17.25 -16.30 4.69
C PRO A 42 -16.36 -17.55 4.59
N GLN A 43 -16.72 -18.52 3.75
CA GLN A 43 -15.88 -19.68 3.44
C GLN A 43 -14.53 -19.32 2.79
N LEU A 44 -14.41 -18.12 2.20
CA LEU A 44 -13.20 -17.59 1.60
C LEU A 44 -12.43 -16.64 2.53
N ALA A 45 -12.87 -16.43 3.78
CA ALA A 45 -12.22 -15.49 4.69
C ALA A 45 -10.74 -15.85 4.95
N ALA A 46 -10.42 -17.15 5.00
CA ALA A 46 -9.04 -17.63 5.14
C ALA A 46 -8.14 -17.28 3.93
N GLU A 47 -8.72 -16.94 2.77
CA GLU A 47 -7.97 -16.57 1.57
C GLU A 47 -7.56 -15.09 1.54
N ILE A 48 -8.08 -14.25 2.44
CA ILE A 48 -7.81 -12.80 2.46
C ILE A 48 -6.32 -12.54 2.63
N GLU A 49 -5.72 -13.13 3.66
CA GLU A 49 -4.29 -13.00 3.98
C GLU A 49 -3.37 -13.48 2.85
N PRO A 50 -3.44 -14.73 2.36
CA PRO A 50 -2.54 -15.20 1.30
C PRO A 50 -2.71 -14.43 -0.01
N VAL A 51 -3.92 -13.98 -0.33
CA VAL A 51 -4.16 -13.13 -1.51
C VAL A 51 -3.53 -11.76 -1.32
N MET A 52 -3.64 -11.13 -0.15
CA MET A 52 -3.01 -9.84 0.12
C MET A 52 -1.49 -9.92 0.10
N ALA A 53 -0.89 -10.92 0.75
CA ALA A 53 0.56 -11.14 0.70
C ALA A 53 1.06 -11.32 -0.75
N THR A 54 0.35 -12.14 -1.54
CA THR A 54 0.66 -12.34 -2.97
C THR A 54 0.56 -11.03 -3.75
N ARG A 55 -0.45 -10.21 -3.49
CA ARG A 55 -0.67 -8.93 -4.18
C ARG A 55 0.39 -7.89 -3.82
N ILE A 56 0.80 -7.80 -2.55
CA ILE A 56 1.92 -6.95 -2.09
C ILE A 56 3.21 -7.38 -2.78
N SER A 57 3.54 -8.68 -2.78
CA SER A 57 4.73 -9.18 -3.46
C SER A 57 4.71 -8.86 -4.97
N LYS A 58 3.56 -9.03 -5.64
CA LYS A 58 3.43 -8.66 -7.06
C LYS A 58 3.64 -7.15 -7.31
N LEU A 59 3.16 -6.29 -6.43
CA LEU A 59 3.34 -4.84 -6.52
C LEU A 59 4.82 -4.47 -6.39
N LEU A 60 5.51 -5.01 -5.38
CA LEU A 60 6.94 -4.77 -5.16
C LEU A 60 7.79 -5.35 -6.29
N LYS A 61 7.45 -6.54 -6.79
CA LYS A 61 8.09 -7.15 -7.96
C LYS A 61 7.99 -6.26 -9.18
N LEU A 62 6.81 -5.72 -9.45
CA LEU A 62 6.60 -4.79 -10.57
C LEU A 62 7.47 -3.55 -10.39
N ALA A 63 7.53 -3.01 -9.16
CA ALA A 63 8.28 -1.80 -8.89
C ALA A 63 9.79 -1.99 -9.08
N SER A 64 10.35 -3.05 -8.49
CA SER A 64 11.76 -3.43 -8.63
C SER A 64 12.11 -3.75 -10.09
N ALA A 65 11.31 -4.55 -10.79
CA ALA A 65 11.54 -4.90 -12.19
C ALA A 65 11.46 -3.70 -13.16
N LYS A 66 10.82 -2.60 -12.75
CA LYS A 66 10.77 -1.34 -13.50
C LYS A 66 11.83 -0.33 -13.06
N GLY A 67 12.65 -0.67 -12.07
CA GLY A 67 13.74 0.17 -11.59
C GLY A 67 13.27 1.38 -10.77
N PHE A 68 12.03 1.40 -10.25
CA PHE A 68 11.60 2.48 -9.37
C PHE A 68 12.43 2.46 -8.08
N GLN A 69 12.99 3.61 -7.71
CA GLN A 69 13.87 3.74 -6.54
C GLN A 69 13.13 4.26 -5.29
N HIS A 70 12.08 5.05 -5.50
CA HIS A 70 11.32 5.70 -4.42
C HIS A 70 9.87 5.27 -4.51
N LEU A 71 9.35 4.68 -3.44
CA LEU A 71 7.95 4.22 -3.36
C LEU A 71 7.17 5.02 -2.34
N ILE A 72 5.94 5.38 -2.69
CA ILE A 72 4.94 5.89 -1.76
C ILE A 72 3.84 4.83 -1.66
N LEU A 73 3.71 4.25 -0.48
CA LEU A 73 2.75 3.21 -0.11
C LEU A 73 1.85 3.72 1.02
N GLY A 74 1.01 2.86 1.59
CA GLY A 74 0.16 3.22 2.72
C GLY A 74 -0.71 2.06 3.19
N ALA A 75 -1.75 2.39 3.96
CA ALA A 75 -2.70 1.45 4.55
C ALA A 75 -3.65 0.84 3.50
N TRP A 76 -3.08 0.03 2.61
CA TRP A 76 -3.74 -0.48 1.41
C TRP A 76 -4.91 -1.42 1.73
N GLY A 77 -6.13 -0.93 1.53
CA GLY A 77 -7.35 -1.68 1.79
C GLY A 77 -7.85 -1.63 3.24
N CYS A 78 -7.25 -0.81 4.09
CA CYS A 78 -7.60 -0.75 5.53
C CYS A 78 -8.79 0.17 5.86
N GLY A 79 -9.29 0.92 4.88
CA GLY A 79 -10.51 1.75 5.02
C GLY A 79 -11.77 0.95 4.70
N VAL A 80 -12.51 1.37 3.68
CA VAL A 80 -13.79 0.75 3.24
C VAL A 80 -13.68 -0.77 3.04
N PHE A 81 -12.52 -1.27 2.62
CA PHE A 81 -12.30 -2.70 2.36
C PHE A 81 -12.02 -3.53 3.62
N ARG A 82 -11.84 -2.89 4.78
CA ARG A 82 -11.73 -3.51 6.11
C ARG A 82 -10.62 -4.57 6.26
N ASN A 83 -9.48 -4.42 5.56
CA ASN A 83 -8.31 -5.22 5.90
C ASN A 83 -7.72 -4.71 7.23
N ASP A 84 -7.16 -5.62 8.03
CA ASP A 84 -6.46 -5.27 9.27
C ASP A 84 -5.17 -4.49 8.95
N PRO A 85 -5.00 -3.24 9.45
CA PRO A 85 -3.77 -2.47 9.25
C PRO A 85 -2.51 -3.17 9.75
N ALA A 86 -2.60 -3.94 10.84
CA ALA A 86 -1.44 -4.67 11.38
C ALA A 86 -0.96 -5.77 10.44
N MET A 87 -1.88 -6.54 9.87
CA MET A 87 -1.60 -7.55 8.85
C MET A 87 -0.96 -6.92 7.60
N ILE A 88 -1.50 -5.79 7.11
CA ILE A 88 -0.93 -5.12 5.93
C ILE A 88 0.48 -4.57 6.22
N ALA A 89 0.68 -3.93 7.37
CA ALA A 89 1.99 -3.44 7.78
C ALA A 89 3.01 -4.58 7.90
N GLN A 90 2.61 -5.71 8.51
CA GLN A 90 3.43 -6.91 8.63
C GLN A 90 3.85 -7.47 7.27
N PHE A 91 2.92 -7.63 6.32
CA PHE A 91 3.27 -8.16 4.99
C PHE A 91 4.23 -7.26 4.21
N PHE A 92 4.13 -5.94 4.38
CA PHE A 92 5.14 -5.05 3.84
C PHE A 92 6.48 -5.21 4.54
N ALA A 93 6.50 -5.36 5.87
CA ALA A 93 7.73 -5.53 6.65
C ALA A 93 8.45 -6.84 6.26
N GLU A 94 7.74 -7.96 6.20
CA GLU A 94 8.26 -9.26 5.76
C GLU A 94 8.86 -9.22 4.35
N ALA A 95 8.33 -8.35 3.49
CA ALA A 95 8.80 -8.21 2.12
C ALA A 95 10.01 -7.26 1.99
N LEU A 96 10.14 -6.27 2.87
CA LEU A 96 11.07 -5.14 2.74
C LEU A 96 12.22 -5.13 3.77
N LYS A 97 12.13 -5.92 4.85
CA LYS A 97 13.09 -5.95 5.96
C LYS A 97 13.58 -7.37 6.25
N ASP A 98 14.65 -7.48 7.01
CA ASP A 98 15.10 -8.69 7.71
C ASP A 98 15.27 -9.92 6.79
N GLY A 99 15.90 -9.75 5.62
CA GLY A 99 16.07 -10.82 4.63
C GLY A 99 14.90 -10.98 3.66
N GLY A 100 13.92 -10.08 3.68
CA GLY A 100 12.77 -10.06 2.78
C GLY A 100 13.16 -9.99 1.30
N ALA A 101 12.30 -10.51 0.42
CA ALA A 101 12.59 -10.65 -1.02
C ALA A 101 12.89 -9.31 -1.74
N TYR A 102 12.52 -8.18 -1.14
CA TYR A 102 12.76 -6.84 -1.67
C TYR A 102 13.54 -5.95 -0.70
N GLU A 103 14.23 -6.54 0.27
CA GLU A 103 15.20 -5.84 1.10
C GLU A 103 16.24 -5.15 0.19
N ASP A 104 16.57 -3.90 0.51
CA ASP A 104 17.51 -3.03 -0.22
C ASP A 104 17.22 -2.81 -1.73
N GLN A 105 16.06 -3.21 -2.24
CA GLN A 105 15.70 -3.00 -3.66
C GLN A 105 15.28 -1.56 -3.98
N PHE A 106 14.95 -0.76 -2.96
CA PHE A 106 14.45 0.60 -3.11
C PHE A 106 15.30 1.56 -2.29
N ALA A 107 15.67 2.70 -2.87
CA ALA A 107 16.39 3.76 -2.17
C ALA A 107 15.56 4.39 -1.04
N SER A 108 14.23 4.46 -1.21
CA SER A 108 13.33 4.84 -0.10
C SER A 108 11.92 4.29 -0.28
N VAL A 109 11.30 3.92 0.84
CA VAL A 109 9.88 3.57 0.91
C VAL A 109 9.21 4.45 1.95
N THR A 110 8.18 5.19 1.56
CA THR A 110 7.38 6.03 2.45
C THR A 110 5.99 5.45 2.59
N PHE A 111 5.55 5.17 3.82
CA PHE A 111 4.15 4.84 4.12
C PHE A 111 3.39 6.12 4.45
N ALA A 112 2.73 6.70 3.44
CA ALA A 112 1.90 7.89 3.60
C ALA A 112 0.49 7.48 4.06
N VAL A 113 0.31 7.35 5.39
CA VAL A 113 -0.94 6.92 6.01
C VAL A 113 -1.66 8.12 6.59
N MET A 114 -2.73 8.57 5.94
CA MET A 114 -3.66 9.55 6.52
C MET A 114 -4.61 8.80 7.46
N ASP A 115 -4.48 9.05 8.75
CA ASP A 115 -5.31 8.43 9.78
C ASP A 115 -6.19 9.49 10.45
N GLY A 116 -7.50 9.34 10.29
CA GLY A 116 -8.51 10.19 10.91
C GLY A 116 -9.20 9.53 12.11
N THR A 117 -8.70 8.39 12.58
CA THR A 117 -9.24 7.69 13.76
C THR A 117 -8.72 8.35 15.03
N ASP A 118 -9.57 8.47 16.06
CA ASP A 118 -9.18 9.09 17.34
C ASP A 118 -8.02 8.37 18.03
N SER A 119 -7.86 7.07 17.76
CA SER A 119 -6.85 6.21 18.38
C SER A 119 -5.65 5.90 17.47
N GLU A 120 -5.50 6.60 16.33
CA GLU A 120 -4.42 6.34 15.35
C GLU A 120 -4.30 4.85 14.95
N SER A 121 -5.44 4.14 14.93
CA SER A 121 -5.51 2.68 14.77
C SER A 121 -5.01 2.16 13.41
N ILE A 122 -4.87 3.03 12.42
CA ILE A 122 -4.42 2.70 11.08
C ILE A 122 -2.93 2.99 10.92
N ILE A 123 -2.43 4.11 11.44
CA ILE A 123 -1.01 4.50 11.30
C ILE A 123 -0.11 3.80 12.33
N GLU A 124 -0.59 3.53 13.53
CA GLU A 124 0.20 2.92 14.60
C GLU A 124 0.83 1.57 14.20
N PRO A 125 0.11 0.63 13.54
CA PRO A 125 0.73 -0.62 13.13
C PRO A 125 1.86 -0.46 12.09
N PHE A 126 1.79 0.59 11.25
CA PHE A 126 2.89 0.92 10.33
C PHE A 126 4.08 1.54 11.09
N ARG A 127 3.83 2.42 12.06
CA ARG A 127 4.88 2.96 12.94
C ARG A 127 5.62 1.84 13.67
N ALA A 128 4.88 0.90 14.26
CA ALA A 128 5.47 -0.24 14.99
C ALA A 128 6.40 -1.11 14.12
N GLN A 129 6.14 -1.21 12.82
CA GLN A 129 6.95 -2.03 11.90
C GLN A 129 8.13 -1.27 11.27
N PHE A 130 8.04 0.05 11.12
CA PHE A 130 8.98 0.84 10.30
C PHE A 130 9.63 2.04 11.01
N GLN A 131 9.43 2.21 12.32
CA GLN A 131 10.20 3.16 13.15
C GLN A 131 11.61 2.66 13.45
#